data_AF-A0A1E4WUI2-F1
#
_entry.id   AF-A0A1E4WUI2-F1
#
_cell.length_a   1.000
_cell.length_b   1.000
_cell.length_c   1.000
_cell.angle_alpha   90.00
_cell.angle_beta   90.00
_cell.angle_gamma   90.00
#
_symmetry.space_group_name_H-M   'P 1'
#
loop_
_entity.id
_entity.type
_entity.pdbx_description
1 polymer ?
#
loop_
_entity_poly.entity_id
_entity_poly.type
_entity_poly.pdbx_seq_one_letter_code
_entity_poly.pdbx_strand_id
1 'polypeptide(L)'
;MRNTQTREGFEFWDKLNSLPRYAFLLSPSGKSVQKFEDQAMGNWIDVHEARMVIDQAQEVISELRDEIATSPEPDTVLCKFYDVTDWPGLVRELVGHVAQLQESAKRNVKPWEDTFPPTLMPAYVERVNTANAVALPQGEPVACAHDWLDDGEYLIVCTKCGAQENHDPCWRDMATAPTDGTMLRLLVEFEDHSTEDAEQAPTIGANNFDNDGEDVWRFAGWCWSHDHFTEGKGNPLGWLPMLEGPALIPAEQPAPVAVVLPDQKAVSALVTKAARQADLIDGANYYTAAELAAEALIGEVTRLNAKSR
;
A
#
# COMPACT_ATOMS: atom_id res chain seq x y z
N MET A 1 -1.18 -20.59 -21.66
CA MET A 1 -1.54 -19.16 -21.74
C MET A 1 -3.04 -19.04 -21.49
N ARG A 2 -3.46 -18.38 -20.40
CA ARG A 2 -4.89 -18.08 -20.16
C ARG A 2 -5.32 -16.94 -21.10
N ASN A 3 -6.55 -16.99 -21.61
CA ASN A 3 -7.09 -15.97 -22.51
C ASN A 3 -7.39 -14.69 -21.71
N THR A 4 -6.66 -13.61 -21.97
CA THR A 4 -6.80 -12.34 -21.25
C THR A 4 -8.04 -11.55 -21.66
N GLN A 5 -8.67 -11.85 -22.80
CA GLN A 5 -9.82 -11.10 -23.31
C GLN A 5 -11.15 -11.48 -22.64
N THR A 6 -11.24 -12.62 -21.96
CA THR A 6 -12.47 -13.10 -21.30
C THR A 6 -12.51 -12.80 -19.81
N ARG A 7 -11.68 -11.87 -19.34
CA ARG A 7 -11.45 -11.60 -17.92
C ARG A 7 -12.42 -10.53 -17.41
N GLU A 8 -13.14 -10.80 -16.32
CA GLU A 8 -13.94 -9.78 -15.63
C GLU A 8 -13.04 -8.61 -15.24
N GLY A 9 -13.46 -7.39 -15.60
CA GLY A 9 -12.70 -6.17 -15.35
C GLY A 9 -11.57 -5.85 -16.34
N PHE A 10 -11.39 -6.63 -17.41
CA PHE A 10 -10.49 -6.28 -18.53
C PHE A 10 -10.84 -4.91 -19.14
N GLU A 11 -12.11 -4.54 -19.15
CA GLU A 11 -12.58 -3.23 -19.57
C GLU A 11 -12.05 -2.07 -18.70
N PHE A 12 -11.74 -2.30 -17.42
CA PHE A 12 -11.10 -1.30 -16.57
C PHE A 12 -9.61 -1.18 -16.90
N TRP A 13 -8.98 -2.28 -17.28
CA TRP A 13 -7.59 -2.27 -17.75
C TRP A 13 -7.44 -1.53 -19.08
N ASP A 14 -8.37 -1.74 -20.02
CA ASP A 14 -8.41 -0.98 -21.27
C ASP A 14 -8.67 0.51 -21.01
N LYS A 15 -9.58 0.83 -20.08
CA LYS A 15 -9.81 2.23 -19.65
C LYS A 15 -8.57 2.85 -19.04
N LEU A 16 -7.88 2.15 -18.14
CA LEU A 16 -6.66 2.63 -17.47
C LEU A 16 -5.51 2.84 -18.47
N ASN A 17 -5.40 1.95 -19.48
CA ASN A 17 -4.45 2.13 -20.58
C ASN A 17 -4.84 3.22 -21.57
N SER A 18 -6.13 3.56 -21.66
CA SER A 18 -6.64 4.65 -22.50
C SER A 18 -6.50 6.04 -21.87
N LEU A 19 -6.18 6.12 -20.56
CA LEU A 19 -6.01 7.41 -19.89
C LEU A 19 -4.81 8.15 -20.47
N PRO A 20 -4.95 9.45 -20.83
CA PRO A 20 -3.84 10.27 -21.27
C PRO A 20 -2.78 10.32 -20.18
N ARG A 21 -1.53 10.01 -20.53
CA ARG A 21 -0.41 10.03 -19.59
C ARG A 21 0.25 11.40 -19.63
N TYR A 22 0.41 11.99 -18.46
CA TYR A 22 1.03 13.29 -18.31
C TYR A 22 2.29 13.16 -17.46
N ALA A 23 3.39 13.74 -17.93
CA ALA A 23 4.59 13.93 -17.12
C ALA A 23 4.60 15.38 -16.61
N PHE A 24 4.89 15.54 -15.32
CA PHE A 24 5.05 16.86 -14.70
C PHE A 24 6.53 17.04 -14.37
N LEU A 25 7.18 17.97 -15.06
CA LEU A 25 8.59 18.28 -14.84
C LEU A 25 8.74 19.70 -14.34
N LEU A 26 9.65 19.93 -13.41
CA LEU A 26 10.08 21.28 -13.10
C LEU A 26 10.73 21.90 -14.33
N SER A 27 10.30 23.11 -14.68
CA SER A 27 10.94 23.86 -15.76
C SER A 27 12.42 24.08 -15.42
N PRO A 28 13.31 24.23 -16.41
CA PRO A 28 14.74 24.48 -16.16
C PRO A 28 15.03 25.70 -15.28
N SER A 29 14.06 26.59 -15.12
CA SER A 29 14.15 27.75 -14.24
C SER A 29 13.79 27.45 -12.77
N GLY A 30 13.24 26.27 -12.47
CA GLY A 30 12.78 25.84 -11.15
C GLY A 30 11.53 26.55 -10.64
N LYS A 31 10.94 27.46 -11.41
CA LYS A 31 9.85 28.35 -10.97
C LYS A 31 8.44 27.89 -11.35
N SER A 32 8.33 26.81 -12.12
CA SER A 32 7.04 26.31 -12.60
C SER A 32 7.13 24.83 -12.93
N VAL A 33 6.00 24.15 -12.82
CA VAL A 33 5.83 22.77 -13.28
C VAL A 33 5.24 22.81 -14.69
N GLN A 34 5.87 22.10 -15.62
CA GLN A 34 5.42 21.94 -17.00
C GLN A 34 4.80 20.56 -17.20
N LYS A 35 3.59 20.54 -17.76
CA LYS A 35 2.87 19.34 -18.17
C LYS A 35 3.32 18.94 -19.57
N PHE A 36 3.82 17.71 -19.71
CA PHE A 36 4.18 17.11 -20.99
C PHE A 36 3.24 15.94 -21.30
N GLU A 37 2.67 15.97 -22.49
CA GLU A 37 1.91 14.87 -23.08
C GLU A 37 2.86 14.08 -23.96
N ASP A 38 3.64 13.16 -23.38
CA ASP A 38 4.56 12.38 -24.21
C ASP A 38 4.69 10.91 -23.79
N GLN A 39 4.52 10.04 -24.78
CA GLN A 39 4.77 8.59 -24.72
C GLN A 39 6.27 8.26 -24.62
N ALA A 40 7.16 9.24 -24.84
CA ALA A 40 8.61 9.05 -24.84
C ALA A 40 9.26 9.00 -23.44
N MET A 41 8.59 9.46 -22.37
CA MET A 41 9.21 9.57 -21.02
C MET A 41 9.07 8.33 -20.13
N GLY A 42 8.74 7.17 -20.71
CA GLY A 42 8.64 5.92 -19.96
C GLY A 42 7.35 5.80 -19.14
N ASN A 43 7.04 4.57 -18.72
CA ASN A 43 5.88 4.26 -17.90
C ASN A 43 6.16 4.68 -16.44
N TRP A 44 5.45 5.69 -15.93
CA TRP A 44 5.61 6.16 -14.53
C TRP A 44 4.93 5.24 -13.51
N ILE A 45 3.88 4.56 -13.94
CA ILE A 45 3.36 3.38 -13.26
C ILE A 45 3.96 2.23 -14.05
N ASP A 46 4.76 1.36 -13.42
CA ASP A 46 5.17 0.14 -14.08
C ASP A 46 3.91 -0.67 -14.39
N VAL A 47 3.48 -0.59 -15.65
CA VAL A 47 2.26 -1.23 -16.14
C VAL A 47 2.35 -2.74 -15.93
N HIS A 48 3.55 -3.29 -15.80
CA HIS A 48 3.76 -4.67 -15.41
C HIS A 48 3.40 -4.91 -13.93
N GLU A 49 3.88 -4.06 -13.02
CA GLU A 49 3.57 -4.19 -11.58
C GLU A 49 2.09 -3.94 -11.29
N ALA A 50 1.50 -2.91 -11.87
CA ALA A 50 0.06 -2.65 -11.74
C ALA A 50 -0.77 -3.82 -12.28
N ARG A 51 -0.32 -4.46 -13.36
CA ARG A 51 -0.95 -5.68 -13.88
C ARG A 51 -0.82 -6.84 -12.89
N MET A 52 0.35 -7.04 -12.28
CA MET A 52 0.55 -8.09 -11.28
C MET A 52 -0.36 -7.91 -10.06
N VAL A 53 -0.50 -6.68 -9.56
CA VAL A 53 -1.40 -6.38 -8.43
C VAL A 53 -2.86 -6.69 -8.77
N ILE A 54 -3.30 -6.35 -9.98
CA ILE A 54 -4.66 -6.65 -10.45
C ILE A 54 -4.86 -8.15 -10.66
N ASP A 55 -3.84 -8.87 -11.14
CA ASP A 55 -3.84 -10.34 -11.26
C ASP A 55 -4.02 -11.00 -9.90
N GLN A 56 -3.26 -10.55 -8.90
CA GLN A 56 -3.33 -11.08 -7.54
C GLN A 56 -4.67 -10.76 -6.86
N ALA A 57 -5.16 -9.52 -6.97
CA ALA A 57 -6.44 -9.13 -6.38
C ALA A 57 -7.62 -9.96 -6.93
N GLN A 58 -7.57 -10.30 -8.22
CA GLN A 58 -8.62 -11.12 -8.82
C GLN A 58 -8.54 -12.59 -8.44
N GLU A 59 -7.35 -13.14 -8.24
CA GLU A 59 -7.19 -14.50 -7.71
C GLU A 59 -7.83 -14.59 -6.32
N VAL A 60 -7.57 -13.62 -5.44
CA VAL A 60 -8.20 -13.52 -4.12
C VAL A 60 -9.73 -13.39 -4.22
N ILE A 61 -10.25 -12.56 -5.14
CA ILE A 61 -11.70 -12.42 -5.33
C ILE A 61 -12.32 -13.73 -5.81
N SER A 62 -11.66 -14.47 -6.70
CA SER A 62 -12.13 -15.78 -7.16
C SER A 62 -12.14 -16.80 -6.02
N GLU A 63 -11.08 -16.86 -5.22
CA GLU A 63 -11.00 -17.73 -4.04
C GLU A 63 -12.11 -17.41 -3.01
N LEU A 64 -12.32 -16.12 -2.70
CA LEU A 64 -13.39 -15.69 -1.78
C LEU A 64 -14.78 -16.01 -2.32
N ARG A 65 -15.00 -15.88 -3.64
CA ARG A 65 -16.27 -16.27 -4.27
C ARG A 65 -16.50 -17.78 -4.18
N ASP A 66 -15.46 -18.57 -4.41
CA ASP A 66 -15.53 -20.03 -4.27
C ASP A 66 -15.78 -20.43 -2.81
N GLU A 67 -15.12 -19.77 -1.85
CA GLU A 67 -15.34 -19.96 -0.42
C GLU A 67 -16.79 -19.64 -0.01
N ILE A 68 -17.32 -18.49 -0.44
CA ILE A 68 -18.72 -18.10 -0.24
C ILE A 68 -19.67 -19.12 -0.88
N ALA A 69 -19.36 -19.62 -2.08
CA ALA A 69 -20.16 -20.65 -2.73
C ALA A 69 -20.13 -22.00 -1.98
N THR A 70 -19.03 -22.31 -1.30
CA THR A 70 -18.88 -23.53 -0.47
C THR A 70 -19.37 -23.41 0.97
N SER A 71 -19.64 -22.20 1.47
CA SER A 71 -20.28 -21.96 2.77
C SER A 71 -21.70 -21.35 2.62
N PRO A 72 -22.67 -22.11 2.06
CA PRO A 72 -23.98 -21.58 1.70
C PRO A 72 -24.96 -21.50 2.88
N GLU A 73 -24.61 -21.96 4.08
CA GLU A 73 -25.57 -21.99 5.19
C GLU A 73 -25.56 -20.64 5.91
N PRO A 74 -26.69 -19.91 5.93
CA PRO A 74 -26.80 -18.69 6.69
C PRO A 74 -26.73 -19.04 8.19
N ASP A 75 -26.16 -18.12 8.97
CA ASP A 75 -25.99 -18.30 10.40
C ASP A 75 -27.34 -18.67 11.05
N THR A 76 -27.43 -19.88 11.59
CA THR A 76 -28.68 -20.44 12.12
C THR A 76 -29.24 -19.66 13.32
N VAL A 77 -28.41 -18.89 14.02
CA VAL A 77 -28.83 -18.03 15.14
C VAL A 77 -29.45 -16.75 14.60
N LEU A 78 -28.81 -16.12 13.61
CA LEU A 78 -29.35 -14.92 12.97
C LEU A 78 -30.63 -15.22 12.18
N CYS A 79 -30.66 -16.35 11.48
CA CYS A 79 -31.85 -16.86 10.81
C CYS A 79 -33.04 -17.02 11.77
N LYS A 80 -32.83 -17.55 12.97
CA LYS A 80 -33.88 -17.66 13.99
C LYS A 80 -34.31 -16.32 14.56
N PHE A 81 -33.38 -15.36 14.70
CA PHE A 81 -33.70 -14.04 15.24
C PHE A 81 -34.57 -13.22 14.28
N TYR A 82 -34.26 -13.27 12.98
CA TYR A 82 -35.00 -12.55 11.95
C TYR A 82 -36.14 -13.35 11.31
N ASP A 83 -36.38 -14.59 11.75
CA ASP A 83 -37.37 -15.52 11.19
C ASP A 83 -37.21 -15.74 9.66
N VAL A 84 -35.97 -15.93 9.23
CA VAL A 84 -35.56 -16.12 7.83
C VAL A 84 -34.77 -17.42 7.68
N THR A 85 -34.94 -18.11 6.55
CA THR A 85 -34.32 -19.42 6.31
C THR A 85 -33.27 -19.41 5.19
N ASP A 86 -33.06 -18.26 4.54
CA ASP A 86 -32.13 -18.10 3.44
C ASP A 86 -31.27 -16.84 3.59
N TRP A 87 -30.13 -16.84 2.89
CA TRP A 87 -29.21 -15.70 2.84
C TRP A 87 -29.84 -14.41 2.33
N PRO A 88 -30.65 -14.40 1.24
CA PRO A 88 -31.28 -13.18 0.75
C PRO A 88 -32.25 -12.54 1.75
N GLY A 89 -33.01 -13.35 2.50
CA GLY A 89 -33.89 -12.91 3.58
C GLY A 89 -33.07 -12.33 4.73
N LEU A 90 -32.02 -13.02 5.16
CA LEU A 90 -31.15 -12.55 6.23
C LEU A 90 -30.47 -11.21 5.90
N VAL A 91 -29.93 -11.06 4.70
CA VAL A 91 -29.30 -9.80 4.25
C VAL A 91 -30.32 -8.65 4.21
N ARG A 92 -31.54 -8.91 3.75
CA ARG A 92 -32.60 -7.89 3.68
C ARG A 92 -32.97 -7.37 5.06
N GLU A 93 -33.15 -8.28 6.03
CA GLU A 93 -33.51 -7.91 7.40
C GLU A 93 -32.36 -7.21 8.13
N LEU A 94 -31.12 -7.65 7.94
CA LEU A 94 -29.93 -6.97 8.46
C LEU A 94 -29.79 -5.55 7.92
N VAL A 95 -29.94 -5.35 6.61
CA VAL A 95 -29.90 -4.03 5.99
C VAL A 95 -31.01 -3.13 6.53
N GLY A 96 -32.23 -3.67 6.71
CA GLY A 96 -33.33 -2.95 7.34
C GLY A 96 -33.03 -2.51 8.78
N HIS A 97 -32.45 -3.41 9.59
CA HIS A 97 -32.10 -3.13 10.98
C HIS A 97 -30.96 -2.10 11.10
N VAL A 98 -29.94 -2.17 10.23
CA VAL A 98 -28.86 -1.15 10.18
C VAL A 98 -29.42 0.22 9.82
N ALA A 99 -30.32 0.30 8.84
CA ALA A 99 -30.97 1.56 8.47
C ALA A 99 -31.80 2.14 9.64
N GLN A 100 -32.49 1.29 10.41
CA GLN A 100 -33.22 1.69 11.61
C GLN A 100 -32.29 2.23 12.71
N LEU A 101 -31.13 1.59 12.93
CA LEU A 101 -30.13 2.05 13.89
C LEU A 101 -29.52 3.38 13.47
N GLN A 102 -29.16 3.55 12.20
CA GLN A 102 -28.64 4.81 11.66
C GLN A 102 -29.65 5.96 11.81
N GLU A 103 -30.91 5.70 11.49
CA GLU A 103 -31.97 6.70 11.62
C GLU A 103 -32.26 7.07 13.08
N SER A 104 -32.06 6.13 14.00
CA SER A 104 -32.29 6.37 15.42
C SER A 104 -31.07 7.03 16.11
N ALA A 105 -29.85 6.74 15.64
CA ALA A 105 -28.63 7.47 16.01
C ALA A 105 -28.71 8.95 15.60
N LYS A 106 -29.22 9.25 14.40
CA LYS A 106 -29.51 10.63 13.96
C LYS A 106 -30.48 11.38 14.88
N ARG A 107 -31.36 10.65 15.57
CA ARG A 107 -32.34 11.21 16.52
C ARG A 107 -31.82 11.33 17.95
N ASN A 108 -30.55 11.01 18.23
CA ASN A 108 -29.96 11.01 19.58
C ASN A 108 -30.73 10.14 20.60
N VAL A 109 -31.46 9.12 20.11
CA VAL A 109 -32.13 8.13 20.95
C VAL A 109 -31.26 6.87 20.93
N LYS A 110 -30.92 6.29 22.08
CA LYS A 110 -30.15 5.04 22.18
C LYS A 110 -31.07 3.85 21.92
N PRO A 111 -31.15 3.31 20.69
CA PRO A 111 -32.25 2.42 20.29
C PRO A 111 -31.99 0.95 20.68
N TRP A 112 -30.72 0.60 20.92
CA TRP A 112 -30.32 -0.76 21.29
C TRP A 112 -30.76 -1.16 22.71
N GLU A 113 -31.15 -0.21 23.55
CA GLU A 113 -31.73 -0.48 24.87
C GLU A 113 -33.19 -0.99 24.77
N ASP A 114 -33.92 -0.62 23.71
CA ASP A 114 -35.33 -1.01 23.50
C ASP A 114 -35.51 -2.14 22.46
N THR A 115 -34.55 -2.34 21.55
CA THR A 115 -34.70 -3.29 20.43
C THR A 115 -34.25 -4.71 20.78
N PHE A 116 -33.39 -4.87 21.79
CA PHE A 116 -32.96 -6.17 22.29
C PHE A 116 -33.61 -6.43 23.66
N PRO A 117 -34.28 -7.58 23.88
CA PRO A 117 -34.72 -7.98 25.21
C PRO A 117 -33.56 -7.87 26.20
N PRO A 118 -33.75 -7.31 27.41
CA PRO A 118 -32.70 -7.18 28.42
C PRO A 118 -32.03 -8.50 28.81
N THR A 119 -32.67 -9.63 28.48
CA THR A 119 -32.17 -10.98 28.72
C THR A 119 -31.23 -11.48 27.63
N LEU A 120 -31.29 -10.93 26.41
CA LEU A 120 -30.49 -11.38 25.27
C LEU A 120 -29.15 -10.65 25.17
N MET A 121 -29.10 -9.36 25.48
CA MET A 121 -27.86 -8.57 25.40
C MET A 121 -26.77 -9.11 26.35
N PRO A 122 -27.03 -9.29 27.66
CA PRO A 122 -26.03 -9.85 28.57
C PRO A 122 -25.63 -11.27 28.17
N ALA A 123 -26.58 -12.13 27.78
CA ALA A 123 -26.30 -13.50 27.36
C ALA A 123 -25.57 -13.59 26.01
N TYR A 124 -25.75 -12.62 25.11
CA TYR A 124 -25.04 -12.52 23.85
C TYR A 124 -23.64 -11.96 24.06
N VAL A 125 -23.50 -10.87 24.83
CA VAL A 125 -22.21 -10.32 25.24
C VAL A 125 -21.39 -11.35 26.01
N GLU A 126 -21.99 -12.09 26.94
CA GLU A 126 -21.31 -13.16 27.67
C GLU A 126 -20.90 -14.31 26.74
N ARG A 127 -21.73 -14.69 25.75
CA ARG A 127 -21.36 -15.70 24.74
C ARG A 127 -20.27 -15.22 23.80
N VAL A 128 -20.31 -13.97 23.34
CA VAL A 128 -19.26 -13.36 22.52
C VAL A 128 -17.96 -13.26 23.31
N ASN A 129 -18.03 -12.81 24.57
CA ASN A 129 -16.86 -12.74 25.44
C ASN A 129 -16.31 -14.13 25.78
N THR A 130 -17.17 -15.13 25.98
CA THR A 130 -16.76 -16.52 26.20
C THR A 130 -16.15 -17.12 24.93
N ALA A 131 -16.77 -16.89 23.77
CA ALA A 131 -16.23 -17.32 22.47
C ALA A 131 -14.89 -16.65 22.17
N ASN A 132 -14.75 -15.36 22.47
CA ASN A 132 -13.49 -14.62 22.36
C ASN A 132 -12.45 -15.12 23.38
N ALA A 133 -12.84 -15.44 24.61
CA ALA A 133 -11.95 -15.98 25.63
C ALA A 133 -11.47 -17.42 25.32
N VAL A 134 -12.27 -18.19 24.57
CA VAL A 134 -11.94 -19.54 24.07
C VAL A 134 -11.15 -19.47 22.75
N ALA A 135 -11.42 -18.46 21.92
CA ALA A 135 -10.70 -18.21 20.66
C ALA A 135 -9.33 -17.55 20.89
N LEU A 136 -9.15 -16.82 21.99
CA LEU A 136 -7.85 -16.36 22.44
C LEU A 136 -7.07 -17.56 22.98
N PRO A 137 -5.95 -17.96 22.34
CA PRO A 137 -5.13 -19.03 22.88
C PRO A 137 -4.56 -18.58 24.23
N GLN A 138 -5.02 -19.21 25.33
CA GLN A 138 -4.37 -19.10 26.65
C GLN A 138 -3.01 -19.83 26.72
N GLY A 139 -2.34 -19.98 25.58
CA GLY A 139 -0.99 -20.53 25.49
C GLY A 139 0.04 -19.45 25.80
N GLU A 140 1.19 -19.89 26.32
CA GLU A 140 2.44 -19.10 26.30
C GLU A 140 2.60 -18.39 24.94
N PRO A 141 3.13 -17.15 24.91
CA PRO A 141 3.14 -16.30 23.73
C PRO A 141 3.64 -17.07 22.51
N VAL A 142 2.71 -17.45 21.64
CA VAL A 142 3.03 -18.09 20.38
C VAL A 142 3.71 -17.02 19.54
N ALA A 143 4.90 -17.30 19.03
CA ALA A 143 5.58 -16.43 18.09
C ALA A 143 4.68 -16.21 16.87
N CYS A 144 3.95 -15.11 16.90
CA CYS A 144 3.04 -14.66 15.86
C CYS A 144 3.87 -13.79 14.90
N ALA A 145 3.86 -14.11 13.61
CA ALA A 145 4.17 -13.11 12.60
C ALA A 145 2.96 -12.16 12.58
N HIS A 146 3.08 -11.04 13.28
CA HIS A 146 1.96 -10.13 13.52
C HIS A 146 1.42 -9.58 12.19
N ASP A 147 0.18 -9.96 11.87
CA ASP A 147 -0.60 -9.29 10.83
C ASP A 147 -1.34 -8.13 11.51
N TRP A 148 -0.84 -6.93 11.26
CA TRP A 148 -1.32 -5.68 11.82
C TRP A 148 -2.40 -5.08 10.91
N LEU A 149 -3.54 -4.69 11.49
CA LEU A 149 -4.58 -3.92 10.80
C LEU A 149 -4.51 -2.48 11.31
N ASP A 150 -4.02 -1.59 10.46
CA ASP A 150 -4.03 -0.15 10.68
C ASP A 150 -5.47 0.35 10.50
N ASP A 151 -6.13 0.66 11.61
CA ASP A 151 -7.48 1.22 11.65
C ASP A 151 -7.47 2.76 11.64
N GLY A 152 -6.29 3.38 11.44
CA GLY A 152 -6.12 4.82 11.47
C GLY A 152 -6.06 5.40 12.89
N GLU A 153 -6.14 4.57 13.93
CA GLU A 153 -5.84 4.98 15.30
C GLU A 153 -4.44 4.51 15.71
N TYR A 154 -3.79 5.26 16.61
CA TYR A 154 -2.42 4.97 17.05
C TYR A 154 -2.27 3.62 17.76
N LEU A 155 -3.37 2.95 18.15
CA LEU A 155 -3.34 1.65 18.82
C LEU A 155 -3.68 0.52 17.85
N ILE A 156 -2.67 -0.09 17.26
CA ILE A 156 -2.87 -1.21 16.34
C ILE A 156 -3.04 -2.49 17.17
N VAL A 157 -4.11 -3.24 16.88
CA VAL A 157 -4.39 -4.54 17.52
C VAL A 157 -4.13 -5.67 16.54
N CYS A 158 -3.26 -6.62 16.90
CA CYS A 158 -3.04 -7.83 16.11
C CYS A 158 -4.30 -8.69 16.15
N THR A 159 -4.93 -8.91 15.00
CA THR A 159 -6.19 -9.69 14.89
C THR A 159 -6.05 -11.16 15.30
N LYS A 160 -4.84 -11.71 15.25
CA LYS A 160 -4.58 -13.12 15.60
C LYS A 160 -4.38 -13.36 17.10
N CYS A 161 -3.77 -12.41 17.82
CA CYS A 161 -3.37 -12.63 19.21
C CYS A 161 -3.85 -11.56 20.20
N GLY A 162 -4.45 -10.46 19.72
CA GLY A 162 -4.91 -9.36 20.55
C GLY A 162 -3.79 -8.50 21.13
N ALA A 163 -2.53 -8.72 20.72
CA ALA A 163 -1.42 -7.84 21.10
C ALA A 163 -1.70 -6.42 20.61
N GLN A 164 -1.45 -5.45 21.48
CA GLN A 164 -1.61 -4.02 21.17
C GLN A 164 -0.23 -3.40 21.06
N GLU A 165 -0.01 -2.64 19.99
CA GLU A 165 1.18 -1.83 19.83
C GLU A 165 0.74 -0.37 19.67
N ASN A 166 1.32 0.51 20.49
CA ASN A 166 1.09 1.94 20.38
C ASN A 166 2.05 2.49 19.31
N HIS A 167 1.51 2.71 18.12
CA HIS A 167 2.15 3.38 17.00
C HIS A 167 2.01 4.91 17.07
N ASP A 168 1.74 5.49 18.25
CA ASP A 168 1.97 6.92 18.46
C ASP A 168 3.39 7.23 17.95
N PRO A 169 3.52 8.05 16.90
CA PRO A 169 4.78 8.21 16.19
C PRO A 169 5.84 8.94 17.02
N CYS A 170 5.57 9.18 18.31
CA CYS A 170 6.46 9.77 19.30
C CYS A 170 6.91 11.17 18.85
N TRP A 171 5.92 12.02 18.57
CA TRP A 171 6.16 13.42 18.20
C TRP A 171 7.13 14.09 19.16
N ARG A 172 8.18 14.71 18.62
CA ARG A 172 9.22 15.38 19.39
C ARG A 172 8.79 16.81 19.72
N ASP A 173 9.29 17.34 20.83
CA ASP A 173 9.06 18.73 21.24
C ASP A 173 9.57 19.70 20.16
N MET A 174 8.74 20.66 19.75
CA MET A 174 9.09 21.69 18.77
C MET A 174 10.32 22.51 19.14
N ALA A 175 10.63 22.68 20.42
CA ALA A 175 11.85 23.37 20.87
C ALA A 175 13.14 22.65 20.44
N THR A 176 13.04 21.39 19.99
CA THR A 176 14.16 20.59 19.50
C THR A 176 14.20 20.46 17.98
N ALA A 177 13.24 21.06 17.26
CA ALA A 177 13.14 20.96 15.82
C ALA A 177 14.27 21.76 15.14
N PRO A 178 14.90 21.24 14.07
CA PRO A 178 15.89 21.99 13.31
C PRO A 178 15.25 23.21 12.62
N THR A 179 15.95 24.33 12.65
CA THR A 179 15.54 25.63 12.08
C THR A 179 16.43 26.05 10.90
N ASP A 180 17.08 25.08 10.27
CA ASP A 180 18.04 25.24 9.17
C ASP A 180 17.40 25.09 7.78
N GLY A 181 16.07 25.11 7.69
CA GLY A 181 15.32 24.87 6.46
C GLY A 181 15.10 23.39 6.14
N THR A 182 15.51 22.46 7.01
CA THR A 182 15.22 21.03 6.85
C THR A 182 13.71 20.77 6.80
N MET A 183 13.26 19.99 5.82
CA MET A 183 11.87 19.56 5.73
C MET A 183 11.56 18.56 6.84
N LEU A 184 10.47 18.78 7.57
CA LEU A 184 10.01 17.95 8.67
C LEU A 184 8.54 17.55 8.47
N ARG A 185 8.13 16.48 9.16
CA ARG A 185 6.72 16.22 9.44
C ARG A 185 6.37 16.99 10.71
N LEU A 186 5.30 17.75 10.68
CA LEU A 186 4.82 18.57 11.81
C LEU A 186 3.43 18.09 12.22
N LEU A 187 3.19 17.98 13.51
CA LEU A 187 1.84 17.93 14.07
C LEU A 187 1.43 19.37 14.35
N VAL A 188 0.36 19.84 13.72
CA VAL A 188 -0.07 21.24 13.82
C VAL A 188 -1.49 21.30 14.36
N GLU A 189 -1.72 22.18 15.32
CA GLU A 189 -3.05 22.65 15.68
C GLU A 189 -3.45 23.76 14.70
N PHE A 190 -4.31 23.43 13.74
CA PHE A 190 -4.65 24.31 12.64
C PHE A 190 -5.69 25.36 13.08
N GLU A 191 -5.43 26.62 12.75
CA GLU A 191 -6.40 27.71 12.83
C GLU A 191 -7.19 27.86 11.51
N ASP A 192 -6.53 27.56 10.39
CA ASP A 192 -7.09 27.65 9.04
C ASP A 192 -6.32 26.73 8.08
N HIS A 193 -7.00 26.29 7.01
CA HIS A 193 -6.45 25.39 5.99
C HIS A 193 -5.92 24.04 6.52
N SER A 194 -6.61 23.41 7.48
CA SER A 194 -6.26 22.05 7.94
C SER A 194 -6.25 21.07 6.78
N THR A 195 -5.27 20.16 6.75
CA THR A 195 -5.14 19.11 5.72
C THR A 195 -6.16 17.99 5.90
N GLU A 196 -6.72 17.86 7.09
CA GLU A 196 -7.69 16.83 7.47
C GLU A 196 -8.90 17.49 8.17
N ASP A 197 -10.01 16.76 8.30
CA ASP A 197 -11.19 17.23 9.05
C ASP A 197 -10.99 17.06 10.57
N ALA A 198 -9.90 17.64 11.08
CA ALA A 198 -9.46 17.56 12.45
C ALA A 198 -8.80 18.88 12.90
N GLU A 199 -8.91 19.20 14.20
CA GLU A 199 -8.27 20.37 14.82
C GLU A 199 -6.74 20.24 14.85
N GLN A 200 -6.24 19.01 15.00
CA GLN A 200 -4.83 18.67 14.93
C GLN A 200 -4.60 17.69 13.80
N ALA A 201 -3.67 18.00 12.90
CA ALA A 201 -3.35 17.12 11.79
C ALA A 201 -1.85 17.13 11.48
N PRO A 202 -1.29 16.00 11.00
CA PRO A 202 0.06 15.96 10.50
C PRO A 202 0.17 16.69 9.15
N THR A 203 1.25 17.43 8.95
CA THR A 203 1.59 18.08 7.68
C THR A 203 3.11 18.07 7.46
N ILE A 204 3.57 18.66 6.36
CA ILE A 204 4.99 18.87 6.07
C ILE A 204 5.33 20.36 6.13
N GLY A 205 6.49 20.70 6.68
CA GLY A 205 6.93 22.09 6.80
C GLY A 205 8.39 22.24 7.16
N ALA A 206 8.82 23.49 7.28
CA ALA A 206 10.18 23.85 7.70
C ALA A 206 10.19 25.24 8.37
N ASN A 207 11.23 25.48 9.16
CA ASN A 207 11.60 26.80 9.68
C ASN A 207 13.03 27.08 9.21
N ASN A 208 13.28 28.32 8.78
CA ASN A 208 14.51 28.71 8.10
C ASN A 208 15.30 29.79 8.89
N PHE A 209 15.00 29.97 10.18
CA PHE A 209 15.59 30.97 11.05
C PHE A 209 17.12 31.01 11.01
N ASP A 210 17.80 29.86 10.94
CA ASP A 210 19.27 29.82 10.93
C ASP A 210 19.86 30.47 9.66
N ASN A 211 19.06 30.53 8.58
CA ASN A 211 19.48 31.06 7.28
C ASN A 211 18.98 32.49 7.03
N ASP A 212 17.76 32.85 7.47
CA ASP A 212 17.13 34.15 7.20
C ASP A 212 16.84 35.02 8.44
N GLY A 213 16.94 34.46 9.64
CA GLY A 213 16.66 35.14 10.91
C GLY A 213 15.17 35.33 11.22
N GLU A 214 14.26 34.75 10.44
CA GLU A 214 12.81 34.78 10.67
C GLU A 214 12.36 33.47 11.35
N ASP A 215 11.97 33.55 12.64
CA ASP A 215 11.52 32.38 13.39
C ASP A 215 10.05 32.08 13.10
N VAL A 216 9.80 31.61 11.88
CA VAL A 216 8.46 31.33 11.36
C VAL A 216 8.44 29.94 10.73
N TRP A 217 7.55 29.09 11.26
CA TRP A 217 7.24 27.80 10.65
C TRP A 217 6.31 28.00 9.45
N ARG A 218 6.74 27.50 8.29
CA ARG A 218 5.91 27.44 7.07
C ARG A 218 5.61 26.00 6.73
N PHE A 219 4.35 25.68 6.51
CA PHE A 219 3.89 24.31 6.30
C PHE A 219 2.73 24.24 5.32
N ALA A 220 2.52 23.05 4.75
CA ALA A 220 1.44 22.82 3.81
C ALA A 220 0.08 22.81 4.53
N GLY A 221 -0.91 23.41 3.89
CA GLY A 221 -2.32 23.36 4.26
C GLY A 221 -3.19 23.06 3.05
N TRP A 222 -4.48 22.88 3.28
CA TRP A 222 -5.47 22.62 2.23
C TRP A 222 -6.62 23.62 2.28
N CYS A 223 -6.85 24.33 1.17
CA CYS A 223 -7.95 25.27 1.04
C CYS A 223 -9.22 24.53 0.57
N TRP A 224 -10.01 24.03 1.52
CA TRP A 224 -11.25 23.28 1.23
C TRP A 224 -12.26 24.02 0.34
N SER A 225 -12.32 25.36 0.41
CA SER A 225 -13.25 26.14 -0.41
C SER A 225 -12.88 26.18 -1.90
N HIS A 226 -11.61 25.99 -2.23
CA HIS A 226 -11.07 26.15 -3.58
C HIS A 226 -10.30 24.92 -4.07
N ASP A 227 -10.32 23.82 -3.31
CA ASP A 227 -9.77 22.52 -3.70
C ASP A 227 -8.29 22.55 -4.14
N HIS A 228 -7.42 23.23 -3.36
CA HIS A 228 -5.99 23.28 -3.66
C HIS A 228 -5.11 23.37 -2.40
N PHE A 229 -3.85 22.94 -2.53
CA PHE A 229 -2.82 23.12 -1.51
C PHE A 229 -2.42 24.59 -1.37
N THR A 230 -2.25 25.04 -0.13
CA THR A 230 -1.88 26.41 0.24
C THR A 230 -0.91 26.39 1.42
N GLU A 231 -0.50 27.55 1.93
CA GLU A 231 0.19 27.65 3.20
C GLU A 231 -0.81 27.47 4.35
N GLY A 232 -0.50 26.54 5.25
CA GLY A 232 -1.29 26.29 6.45
C GLY A 232 -1.16 27.44 7.46
N LYS A 233 -2.17 27.61 8.32
CA LYS A 233 -2.10 28.52 9.47
C LYS A 233 -2.42 27.77 10.74
N GLY A 234 -1.58 27.94 11.76
CA GLY A 234 -1.72 27.20 13.01
C GLY A 234 -0.44 27.18 13.81
N ASN A 235 -0.48 26.47 14.93
CA ASN A 235 0.64 26.32 15.85
C ASN A 235 1.22 24.90 15.76
N PRO A 236 2.48 24.72 15.34
CA PRO A 236 3.16 23.44 15.43
C PRO A 236 3.27 22.97 16.89
N LEU A 237 2.82 21.76 17.17
CA LEU A 237 2.83 21.13 18.49
C LEU A 237 3.98 20.13 18.65
N GLY A 238 4.38 19.47 17.55
CA GLY A 238 5.48 18.52 17.56
C GLY A 238 6.03 18.24 16.17
N TRP A 239 7.18 17.59 16.12
CA TRP A 239 7.85 17.28 14.85
C TRP A 239 8.43 15.87 14.80
N LEU A 240 8.62 15.40 13.58
CA LEU A 240 9.36 14.18 13.25
C LEU A 240 10.25 14.44 12.04
N PRO A 241 11.39 13.74 11.93
CA PRO A 241 12.15 13.76 10.69
C PRO A 241 11.25 13.29 9.53
N MET A 242 11.49 13.82 8.32
CA MET A 242 10.92 13.19 7.13
C MET A 242 11.32 11.72 7.15
N LEU A 243 10.35 10.83 6.86
CA LEU A 243 10.55 9.38 6.85
C LEU A 243 11.92 9.10 6.26
N GLU A 244 12.82 8.52 7.05
CA GLU A 244 14.12 8.10 6.54
C GLU A 244 13.81 7.17 5.38
N GLY A 245 13.96 7.67 4.15
CA GLY A 245 13.96 6.81 2.97
C GLY A 245 14.91 5.67 3.30
N PRO A 246 14.56 4.41 2.96
CA PRO A 246 15.18 3.21 3.49
C PRO A 246 16.66 3.48 3.60
N ALA A 247 17.15 3.60 4.85
CA ALA A 247 18.49 4.09 5.14
C ALA A 247 19.38 3.53 4.05
N LEU A 248 19.96 4.39 3.19
CA LEU A 248 20.83 3.93 2.12
C LEU A 248 21.84 3.08 2.86
N ILE A 249 21.64 1.75 2.84
CA ILE A 249 22.55 0.80 3.45
C ILE A 249 23.83 1.22 2.78
N PRO A 250 24.82 1.76 3.52
CA PRO A 250 26.06 2.18 2.91
C PRO A 250 26.46 0.98 2.10
N ALA A 251 26.46 1.12 0.77
CA ALA A 251 26.74 -0.01 -0.09
C ALA A 251 28.09 -0.50 0.42
N GLU A 252 28.06 -1.62 1.13
CA GLU A 252 29.25 -2.23 1.65
C GLU A 252 29.93 -2.66 0.37
N GLN A 253 30.77 -1.78 -0.17
CA GLN A 253 31.48 -2.03 -1.40
C GLN A 253 32.21 -3.33 -1.11
N PRO A 254 31.82 -4.47 -1.70
CA PRO A 254 32.58 -5.67 -1.51
C PRO A 254 33.97 -5.31 -2.00
N ALA A 255 34.98 -5.54 -1.16
CA ALA A 255 36.37 -5.34 -1.52
C ALA A 255 36.58 -5.85 -2.96
N PRO A 256 37.22 -5.08 -3.86
CA PRO A 256 37.19 -5.34 -5.28
C PRO A 256 37.66 -6.77 -5.55
N VAL A 257 36.68 -7.65 -5.81
CA VAL A 257 36.98 -8.95 -6.39
C VAL A 257 37.45 -8.61 -7.78
N ALA A 258 38.73 -8.80 -8.04
CA ALA A 258 39.30 -8.67 -9.37
C ALA A 258 38.63 -9.70 -10.28
N VAL A 259 37.49 -9.33 -10.86
CA VAL A 259 36.90 -10.06 -11.97
C VAL A 259 37.82 -9.78 -13.13
N VAL A 260 38.68 -10.77 -13.45
CA VAL A 260 39.42 -10.79 -14.71
C VAL A 260 38.36 -10.87 -15.80
N LEU A 261 37.99 -9.71 -16.35
CA LEU A 261 37.12 -9.64 -17.51
C LEU A 261 37.78 -10.48 -18.62
N PRO A 262 37.04 -11.42 -19.25
CA PRO A 262 37.59 -12.21 -20.34
C PRO A 262 38.06 -11.27 -21.45
N ASP A 263 39.18 -11.62 -22.10
CA ASP A 263 39.72 -10.91 -23.26
C ASP A 263 38.58 -10.51 -24.20
N GLN A 264 38.49 -9.23 -24.54
CA GLN A 264 37.46 -8.66 -25.42
C GLN A 264 37.37 -9.42 -26.75
N LYS A 265 38.49 -10.04 -27.18
CA LYS A 265 38.54 -10.92 -28.36
C LYS A 265 37.77 -12.23 -28.16
N ALA A 266 37.79 -12.82 -26.97
CA ALA A 266 37.03 -14.02 -26.63
C ALA A 266 35.53 -13.71 -26.55
N VAL A 267 35.15 -12.56 -26.01
CA VAL A 267 33.75 -12.09 -25.97
C VAL A 267 33.21 -11.87 -27.38
N SER A 268 33.99 -11.19 -28.24
CA SER A 268 33.59 -10.95 -29.63
C SER A 268 33.45 -12.25 -30.45
N ALA A 269 34.32 -13.24 -30.20
CA ALA A 269 34.23 -14.55 -30.83
C ALA A 269 32.97 -15.33 -30.38
N LEU A 270 32.60 -15.26 -29.09
CA LEU A 270 31.39 -15.87 -28.55
C LEU A 270 30.12 -15.25 -29.13
N VAL A 271 30.06 -13.91 -29.20
CA VAL A 271 28.93 -13.19 -29.80
C VAL A 271 28.78 -13.54 -31.29
N THR A 272 29.89 -13.61 -32.03
CA THR A 272 29.86 -14.00 -33.46
C THR A 272 29.41 -15.45 -33.64
N LYS A 273 29.78 -16.34 -32.73
CA LYS A 273 29.35 -17.75 -32.76
C LYS A 273 27.86 -17.89 -32.45
N ALA A 274 27.36 -17.16 -31.45
CA ALA A 274 25.93 -17.13 -31.10
C ALA A 274 25.08 -16.57 -32.24
N ALA A 275 25.52 -15.48 -32.89
CA ALA A 275 24.83 -14.90 -34.04
C ALA A 275 24.73 -15.89 -35.23
N ARG A 276 25.82 -16.62 -35.53
CA ARG A 276 25.79 -17.67 -36.58
C ARG A 276 24.87 -18.85 -36.22
N GLN A 277 24.73 -19.13 -34.93
CA GLN A 277 23.85 -20.20 -34.46
C GLN A 277 22.37 -19.79 -34.55
N ALA A 278 22.07 -18.49 -34.38
CA ALA A 278 20.74 -17.93 -34.59
C ALA A 278 20.35 -17.91 -36.09
N ASP A 279 21.29 -17.58 -36.99
CA ASP A 279 21.04 -17.60 -38.46
C ASP A 279 20.75 -19.02 -39.02
N LEU A 280 21.16 -20.07 -38.31
CA LEU A 280 20.90 -21.47 -38.69
C LEU A 280 19.50 -21.96 -38.31
N ILE A 281 18.74 -21.21 -37.51
CA ILE A 281 17.40 -21.57 -37.07
C ILE A 281 16.39 -20.77 -37.89
N ASP A 282 16.18 -21.20 -39.13
CA ASP A 282 15.15 -20.61 -39.99
C ASP A 282 13.76 -20.84 -39.37
N GLY A 283 13.11 -19.76 -38.96
CA GLY A 283 11.75 -19.78 -38.38
C GLY A 283 11.63 -19.69 -36.86
N ALA A 284 12.71 -19.51 -36.08
CA ALA A 284 12.57 -19.20 -34.66
C ALA A 284 12.28 -17.72 -34.42
N ASN A 285 11.28 -17.45 -33.57
CA ASN A 285 11.03 -16.13 -33.00
C ASN A 285 12.31 -15.60 -32.31
N TYR A 286 12.65 -14.33 -32.56
CA TYR A 286 13.81 -13.61 -32.01
C TYR A 286 14.03 -13.81 -30.49
N TYR A 287 12.95 -13.91 -29.71
CA TYR A 287 13.02 -14.16 -28.27
C TYR A 287 13.58 -15.54 -27.91
N THR A 288 13.23 -16.57 -28.69
CA THR A 288 13.71 -17.95 -28.47
C THR A 288 15.17 -18.10 -28.86
N ALA A 289 15.62 -17.39 -29.89
CA ALA A 289 17.03 -17.34 -30.26
C ALA A 289 17.88 -16.61 -29.21
N ALA A 290 17.34 -15.55 -28.60
CA ALA A 290 18.01 -14.80 -27.54
C ALA A 290 18.15 -15.59 -26.24
N GLU A 291 17.11 -16.32 -25.81
CA GLU A 291 17.19 -17.20 -24.63
C GLU A 291 18.21 -18.32 -24.80
N LEU A 292 18.19 -19.02 -25.95
CA LEU A 292 19.16 -20.08 -26.24
C LEU A 292 20.60 -19.56 -26.31
N ALA A 293 20.80 -18.34 -26.82
CA ALA A 293 22.10 -17.69 -26.83
C ALA A 293 22.57 -17.30 -25.41
N ALA A 294 21.66 -16.82 -24.56
CA ALA A 294 21.97 -16.48 -23.18
C ALA A 294 22.31 -17.72 -22.35
N GLU A 295 21.56 -18.81 -22.48
CA GLU A 295 21.85 -20.08 -21.80
C GLU A 295 23.19 -20.66 -22.23
N ALA A 296 23.52 -20.62 -23.53
CA ALA A 296 24.82 -21.06 -24.03
C ALA A 296 25.98 -20.21 -23.49
N LEU A 297 25.78 -18.90 -23.34
CA LEU A 297 26.78 -17.99 -22.79
C LEU A 297 27.01 -18.27 -21.28
N ILE A 298 25.93 -18.47 -20.53
CA ILE A 298 25.98 -18.82 -19.10
C ILE A 298 26.72 -20.16 -18.92
N GLY A 299 26.44 -21.15 -19.76
CA GLY A 299 27.13 -22.45 -19.75
C GLY A 299 28.64 -22.33 -19.96
N GLU A 300 29.09 -21.55 -20.95
CA GLU A 300 30.53 -21.42 -21.22
C GLU A 300 31.26 -20.57 -20.17
N VAL A 301 30.62 -19.51 -19.64
CA VAL A 301 31.17 -18.73 -18.51
C VAL A 301 31.34 -19.62 -17.27
N THR A 302 30.35 -20.47 -16.98
CA THR A 302 30.42 -21.43 -15.88
C THR A 302 31.56 -22.43 -16.09
N ARG A 303 31.75 -22.91 -17.32
CA ARG A 303 32.83 -23.84 -17.67
C ARG A 303 34.23 -23.22 -17.59
N LEU A 304 34.37 -21.96 -17.98
CA LEU A 304 35.63 -21.22 -17.89
C LEU A 304 36.00 -20.93 -16.42
N ASN A 305 35.02 -20.57 -15.60
CA ASN A 305 35.21 -20.38 -14.15
C ASN A 305 35.57 -21.68 -13.42
N ALA A 306 35.11 -22.84 -13.91
CA ALA A 306 35.49 -24.13 -13.37
C ALA A 306 36.94 -24.55 -13.73
N LYS A 307 37.52 -23.99 -14.80
CA LYS A 307 38.92 -24.26 -15.21
C LYS A 307 39.94 -23.31 -14.58
N SER A 308 39.50 -22.19 -14.00
CA SER A 308 40.36 -21.19 -13.35
C SER A 308 40.53 -21.43 -11.84
N ARG A 309 39.95 -22.50 -11.31
CA ARG A 309 40.19 -23.04 -9.97
C ARG A 309 41.03 -24.31 -10.07
#